data_AF-R4WZS5-F1
#
_entry.id   AF-R4WZS5-F1
#
_cell.length_a   1.000
_cell.length_b   1.000
_cell.length_c   1.000
_cell.angle_alpha   90.00
_cell.angle_beta   90.00
_cell.angle_gamma   90.00
#
_symmetry.space_group_name_H-M   'P 1'
#
loop_
_entity.id
_entity.type
_entity.pdbx_description
1 polymer ?
#
loop_
_entity_poly.entity_id
_entity_poly.type
_entity_poly.pdbx_seq_one_letter_code
_entity_poly.pdbx_strand_id
1 'polypeptide(L)'
;MKENGMKRIVVSMLCAALGAGQAAYGQGANDIGQATQTWLTLQSSNAAAAPAQPMLGAQAGAAYERYLKSFDTAIPAHFGSSVEDAGRPSLDVNYRDMN
;
A
#
# COMPACT_ATOMS: atom_id res chain seq x y z
N MET A 1 -24.61 -15.24 44.42
CA MET A 1 -24.00 -14.27 43.47
C MET A 1 -22.98 -15.08 42.68
N LYS A 2 -23.36 -15.77 41.59
CA LYS A 2 -23.50 -15.31 40.19
C LYS A 2 -22.23 -14.60 39.67
N GLU A 3 -21.88 -14.94 38.43
CA GLU A 3 -20.71 -14.48 37.63
C GLU A 3 -19.39 -15.16 38.05
N ASN A 4 -18.77 -16.04 37.25
CA ASN A 4 -17.83 -15.64 36.19
C ASN A 4 -17.38 -16.79 35.25
N GLY A 5 -18.02 -17.97 35.30
CA GLY A 5 -17.50 -19.19 34.67
C GLY A 5 -17.76 -19.36 33.17
N MET A 6 -18.78 -18.69 32.61
CA MET A 6 -19.30 -19.03 31.27
C MET A 6 -18.81 -18.10 30.13
N LYS A 7 -18.21 -16.95 30.45
CA LYS A 7 -17.72 -15.99 29.44
C LYS A 7 -16.29 -16.28 28.97
N ARG A 8 -15.53 -17.11 29.69
CA ARG A 8 -14.13 -17.44 29.37
C ARG A 8 -13.98 -18.67 28.47
N ILE A 9 -15.03 -19.46 28.31
CA ILE A 9 -15.01 -20.72 27.54
C ILE A 9 -15.24 -20.46 26.04
N VAL A 10 -15.83 -19.32 25.67
CA VAL A 10 -16.02 -18.95 24.25
C VAL A 10 -14.72 -18.46 23.60
N VAL A 11 -13.72 -18.04 24.38
CA VAL A 11 -12.42 -17.54 23.88
C VAL A 11 -11.31 -18.60 23.99
N SER A 12 -11.64 -19.86 23.68
CA SER A 12 -10.62 -20.93 23.64
C SER A 12 -10.80 -21.89 22.46
N MET A 13 -11.96 -21.85 21.77
CA MET A 13 -12.23 -22.65 20.59
C MET A 13 -11.75 -22.02 19.26
N LEU A 14 -11.02 -20.90 19.30
CA LEU A 14 -10.58 -20.18 18.10
C LEU A 14 -9.08 -20.37 17.75
N CYS A 15 -8.27 -21.05 18.57
CA CYS A 15 -6.81 -21.12 18.35
C CYS A 15 -6.21 -22.52 18.16
N ALA A 16 -7.01 -23.57 17.93
CA ALA A 16 -6.49 -24.95 17.82
C ALA A 16 -6.80 -25.66 16.49
N ALA A 17 -6.98 -24.91 15.39
CA ALA A 17 -7.16 -25.48 14.04
C ALA A 17 -6.02 -25.11 13.06
N LEU A 18 -4.88 -24.60 13.56
CA LEU A 18 -3.70 -24.29 12.75
C LEU A 18 -2.55 -25.23 13.15
N GLY A 19 -2.68 -26.50 12.78
CA GLY A 19 -1.70 -27.52 13.12
C GLY A 19 -1.73 -28.71 12.19
N ALA A 20 -1.32 -28.54 10.93
CA ALA A 20 -0.67 -29.55 10.10
C ALA A 20 -0.36 -28.96 8.71
N GLY A 21 0.90 -28.60 8.46
CA GLY A 21 1.32 -28.14 7.14
C GLY A 21 2.73 -27.57 7.07
N GLN A 22 3.67 -28.12 7.85
CA GLN A 22 5.10 -27.82 7.66
C GLN A 22 5.65 -28.80 6.62
N ALA A 23 5.50 -28.48 5.34
CA ALA A 23 6.32 -29.03 4.25
C ALA A 23 7.25 -27.88 3.85
N ALA A 24 8.54 -27.97 4.16
CA ALA A 24 9.60 -28.57 3.36
C ALA A 24 10.40 -27.48 2.63
N TYR A 25 11.64 -27.34 3.07
CA TYR A 25 12.66 -26.35 2.71
C TYR A 25 13.23 -26.52 1.29
N GLY A 26 12.39 -26.97 0.35
CA GLY A 26 12.61 -26.94 -1.11
C GLY A 26 11.58 -26.08 -1.86
N GLN A 27 10.73 -25.35 -1.14
CA GLN A 27 9.58 -24.60 -1.65
C GLN A 27 9.87 -23.13 -2.04
N GLY A 28 11.04 -22.57 -1.71
CA GLY A 28 11.27 -21.12 -1.68
C GLY A 28 10.90 -20.32 -2.93
N ALA A 29 11.29 -20.75 -4.15
CA ALA A 29 11.01 -19.98 -5.37
C ALA A 29 9.58 -20.18 -5.91
N ASN A 30 9.09 -21.43 -5.87
CA ASN A 30 7.71 -21.74 -6.29
C ASN A 30 6.68 -21.13 -5.34
N ASP A 31 6.98 -21.10 -4.04
CA ASP A 31 6.11 -20.51 -3.02
C ASP A 31 6.07 -18.98 -3.12
N ILE A 32 7.21 -18.32 -3.41
CA ILE A 32 7.22 -16.88 -3.71
C ILE A 32 6.39 -16.57 -4.96
N GLY A 33 6.53 -17.35 -6.04
CA GLY A 33 5.76 -17.15 -7.27
C GLY A 33 4.25 -17.30 -7.06
N GLN A 34 3.83 -18.36 -6.36
CA GLN A 34 2.43 -18.62 -6.03
C GLN A 34 1.87 -17.57 -5.06
N ALA A 35 2.63 -17.18 -4.03
CA ALA A 35 2.26 -16.11 -3.13
C ALA A 35 2.10 -14.80 -3.92
N THR A 36 3.05 -14.45 -4.79
CA THR A 36 3.00 -13.24 -5.62
C THR A 36 1.76 -13.22 -6.50
N GLN A 37 1.47 -14.33 -7.19
CA GLN A 37 0.27 -14.43 -8.03
C GLN A 37 -1.01 -14.28 -7.20
N THR A 38 -1.05 -14.85 -6.00
CA THR A 38 -2.18 -14.71 -5.07
C THR A 38 -2.38 -13.26 -4.65
N TRP A 39 -1.31 -12.54 -4.30
CA TRP A 39 -1.37 -11.12 -3.95
C TRP A 39 -1.82 -10.25 -5.12
N LEU A 40 -1.30 -10.49 -6.33
CA LEU A 40 -1.72 -9.75 -7.53
C LEU A 40 -3.18 -10.01 -7.87
N THR A 41 -3.64 -11.24 -7.73
CA THR A 41 -5.05 -11.60 -7.93
C THR A 41 -5.94 -10.91 -6.90
N LEU A 42 -5.53 -10.88 -5.63
CA LEU A 42 -6.25 -10.18 -4.57
C LEU A 42 -6.32 -8.66 -4.82
N GLN A 43 -5.21 -8.04 -5.21
CA GLN A 43 -5.13 -6.61 -5.49
C GLN A 43 -5.96 -6.22 -6.72
N SER A 44 -5.83 -6.97 -7.82
CA SER A 44 -6.55 -6.68 -9.07
C SER A 44 -8.05 -6.95 -9.00
N SER A 45 -8.46 -7.98 -8.24
CA SER A 45 -9.88 -8.29 -8.06
C SER A 45 -10.60 -7.29 -7.17
N ASN A 46 -9.87 -6.52 -6.36
CA ASN A 46 -10.42 -5.61 -5.37
C ASN A 46 -11.36 -6.32 -4.36
N ALA A 47 -11.26 -7.65 -4.23
CA ALA A 47 -12.19 -8.47 -3.45
C ALA A 47 -12.09 -8.22 -1.94
N ALA A 48 -10.97 -7.70 -1.47
CA ALA A 48 -10.75 -7.31 -0.07
C ALA A 48 -11.05 -5.84 0.22
N ALA A 49 -11.56 -5.06 -0.75
CA ALA A 49 -11.90 -3.67 -0.52
C ALA A 49 -13.16 -3.52 0.33
N ALA A 50 -13.23 -2.45 1.11
CA ALA A 50 -14.45 -2.06 1.79
C ALA A 50 -15.55 -1.70 0.77
N PRO A 51 -16.84 -1.83 1.13
CA PRO A 51 -17.93 -1.39 0.27
C PRO A 51 -17.77 0.08 -0.12
N ALA A 52 -18.09 0.41 -1.37
CA ALA A 52 -18.12 1.79 -1.83
C ALA A 52 -19.11 2.59 -0.99
N GLN A 53 -18.64 3.70 -0.40
CA GLN A 53 -19.47 4.63 0.35
C GLN A 53 -19.73 5.88 -0.50
N PRO A 54 -20.93 6.47 -0.45
CA PRO A 54 -21.19 7.74 -1.12
C PRO A 54 -20.32 8.85 -0.51
N MET A 55 -19.76 9.70 -1.37
CA MET A 55 -19.08 10.91 -0.92
C MET A 55 -20.09 11.88 -0.32
N LEU A 56 -19.83 12.37 0.90
CA LEU A 56 -20.70 13.35 1.56
C LEU A 56 -20.85 14.60 0.69
N GLY A 57 -22.05 15.19 0.63
CA GLY A 57 -22.36 16.28 -0.29
C GLY A 57 -21.41 17.48 -0.20
N ALA A 58 -20.99 17.88 1.00
CA ALA A 58 -20.00 18.95 1.19
C ALA A 58 -18.61 18.57 0.62
N GLN A 59 -18.18 17.34 0.82
CA GLN A 59 -16.92 16.83 0.27
C GLN A 59 -16.99 16.69 -1.25
N ALA A 60 -18.16 16.31 -1.78
CA ALA A 60 -18.41 16.22 -3.21
C ALA A 60 -18.33 17.59 -3.89
N GLY A 61 -18.96 18.61 -3.30
CA GLY A 61 -18.85 19.99 -3.76
C GLY A 61 -17.41 20.49 -3.78
N ALA A 62 -16.69 20.32 -2.68
CA ALA A 62 -15.28 20.73 -2.60
C ALA A 62 -14.37 19.99 -3.60
N ALA A 63 -14.60 18.70 -3.84
CA ALA A 63 -13.86 17.95 -4.86
C ALA A 63 -14.15 18.47 -6.27
N TYR A 64 -15.41 18.78 -6.57
CA TYR A 64 -15.81 19.34 -7.87
C TYR A 64 -15.25 20.75 -8.09
N GLU A 65 -15.28 21.61 -7.09
CA GLU A 65 -14.64 22.93 -7.15
C GLU A 65 -13.13 22.84 -7.44
N ARG A 66 -12.43 21.89 -6.80
CA ARG A 66 -10.99 21.64 -7.09
C ARG A 66 -10.77 21.15 -8.51
N TYR A 67 -11.65 20.29 -9.02
CA TYR A 67 -11.60 19.83 -10.40
C TYR A 67 -11.72 21.02 -11.37
N LEU A 68 -12.71 21.90 -11.16
CA LEU A 68 -12.85 23.11 -11.97
C LEU A 68 -11.61 24.01 -11.89
N LYS A 69 -11.09 24.23 -10.68
CA LYS A 69 -9.89 25.04 -10.44
C LYS A 69 -8.61 24.46 -11.05
N SER A 70 -8.53 23.15 -11.26
CA SER A 70 -7.35 22.51 -11.86
C SER A 70 -7.07 22.99 -13.29
N PHE A 71 -8.10 23.45 -14.01
CA PHE A 71 -7.96 23.98 -15.36
C PHE A 71 -7.42 25.41 -15.40
N ASP A 72 -7.45 26.14 -14.28
CA ASP A 72 -6.91 27.51 -14.21
C ASP A 72 -5.38 27.53 -14.24
N THR A 73 -4.73 26.40 -13.90
CA THR A 73 -3.27 26.28 -13.91
C THR A 73 -2.81 25.70 -15.23
N ALA A 74 -2.17 26.52 -16.06
CA ALA A 74 -1.60 26.07 -17.32
C ALA A 74 -0.53 25.00 -17.08
N ILE A 75 -0.52 23.96 -17.93
CA ILE A 75 0.57 22.98 -17.94
C ILE A 75 1.84 23.69 -18.44
N PRO A 76 2.93 23.70 -17.66
CA PRO A 76 4.19 24.27 -18.12
C PRO A 76 4.68 23.60 -19.40
N ALA A 77 5.22 24.37 -20.34
CA ALA A 77 5.85 23.83 -21.55
C ALA A 77 7.08 22.95 -21.22
N HIS A 78 7.73 23.24 -20.10
CA HIS A 78 8.88 22.52 -19.58
C HIS A 78 8.75 22.38 -18.07
N PHE A 79 9.01 21.18 -17.55
CA PHE A 79 9.24 20.95 -16.13
C PHE A 79 10.76 20.97 -15.91
N GLY A 80 11.26 21.72 -14.93
CA GLY A 80 12.68 21.70 -14.58
C GLY A 80 13.13 20.31 -14.12
N SER A 81 14.44 20.03 -14.14
CA SER A 81 14.95 18.78 -13.60
C SER A 81 14.90 18.80 -12.08
N SER A 82 14.20 17.84 -11.46
CA SER A 82 14.23 17.65 -10.01
C SER A 82 15.64 17.33 -9.47
N VAL A 83 16.59 17.02 -10.37
CA VAL A 83 18.01 16.78 -10.04
C VAL A 83 18.78 18.08 -9.78
N GLU A 84 18.37 19.19 -10.39
CA GLU A 84 19.02 20.50 -10.26
C GLU A 84 18.51 21.26 -9.03
N ASP A 85 17.23 21.11 -8.70
CA ASP A 85 16.53 21.79 -7.59
C ASP A 85 16.88 21.23 -6.20
N ALA A 86 17.36 19.97 -6.13
CA ALA A 86 17.70 19.29 -4.88
C ALA A 86 19.00 19.79 -4.20
N GLY A 87 19.41 21.04 -4.46
CA GLY A 87 20.52 21.71 -3.75
C GLY A 87 21.84 20.95 -3.84
N ARG A 88 22.06 20.17 -4.90
CA ARG A 88 23.35 19.50 -5.09
C ARG A 88 24.39 20.58 -5.37
N PRO A 89 25.44 20.73 -4.53
CA PRO A 89 26.63 21.43 -4.98
C PRO A 89 27.07 20.75 -6.27
N SER A 90 27.42 21.52 -7.30
CA SER A 90 28.15 20.98 -8.45
C SER A 90 29.40 20.32 -7.90
N LEU A 91 29.36 19.00 -7.70
CA LEU A 91 30.52 18.24 -7.32
C LEU A 91 31.37 18.24 -8.58
N ASP A 92 32.29 19.18 -8.65
CA ASP A 92 33.42 19.20 -9.57
C ASP A 92 34.33 18.02 -9.22
N VAL A 93 33.83 16.79 -9.42
CA VAL A 93 34.62 15.57 -9.27
C VAL A 93 35.45 15.47 -10.53
N ASN A 94 36.63 16.08 -10.49
CA ASN A 94 37.63 15.87 -11.49
C ASN A 94 38.20 14.45 -11.34
N TYR A 95 37.72 13.51 -12.15
CA TYR A 95 38.19 12.11 -12.18
C TYR A 95 39.70 11.96 -12.44
N ARG A 96 40.39 13.05 -12.77
CA ARG A 96 41.84 13.08 -13.00
C ARG A 96 42.67 13.08 -11.72
N ASP A 97 42.07 13.42 -10.57
CA ASP A 97 42.73 13.46 -9.25
C ASP A 97 42.63 12.13 -8.47
N MET A 98 42.06 11.08 -9.06
CA MET A 98 41.95 9.74 -8.45
C MET A 98 42.99 8.73 -9.00
N ASN A 99 44.15 9.20 -9.44
CA ASN A 99 45.36 8.39 -9.73
C ASN A 99 46.63 9.20 -9.41
#